data_AF-A0AAX3WF70-F1
#
_entry.id   AF-A0AAX3WF70-F1
#
_cell.length_a   1.000
_cell.length_b   1.000
_cell.length_c   1.000
_cell.angle_alpha   90.00
_cell.angle_beta   90.00
_cell.angle_gamma   90.00
#
_symmetry.space_group_name_H-M   'P 1'
#
loop_
_entity.id
_entity.type
_entity.pdbx_description
1 polymer ?
#
loop_
_entity_poly.entity_id
_entity_poly.type
_entity_poly.pdbx_seq_one_letter_code
_entity_poly.pdbx_strand_id
1 'polypeptide(L)' 'MLKATILILYLASSSASTGMTVTTAEFATPEACEFAGQQSKAKLGGWGTSAYWVCAPKGEPIPAVPQAR' A
#
# COMPACT_ATOMS: atom_id res chain seq x y z
N MET A 1 -11.33 -16.42 14.65
CA MET A 1 -9.91 -16.01 14.59
C MET A 1 -9.84 -14.74 13.74
N LEU A 2 -9.41 -13.59 14.30
CA LEU A 2 -9.12 -12.41 13.46
C LEU A 2 -7.92 -12.77 12.57
N LYS A 3 -8.09 -12.73 11.26
CA LYS A 3 -6.96 -12.85 10.33
C LYS A 3 -6.19 -11.53 10.37
N ALA A 4 -4.88 -11.60 10.57
CA ALA A 4 -4.00 -10.43 10.43
C ALA A 4 -4.22 -9.78 9.05
N THR A 5 -4.16 -8.45 8.98
CA THR A 5 -4.37 -7.67 7.77
C THR A 5 -3.03 -7.12 7.30
N ILE A 6 -2.72 -7.26 6.02
CA ILE A 6 -1.49 -6.76 5.41
C ILE A 6 -1.82 -5.47 4.67
N LEU A 7 -1.14 -4.40 5.04
CA LEU A 7 -1.05 -3.18 4.24
C LEU A 7 -0.06 -3.41 3.12
N ILE A 8 -0.44 -3.09 1.90
CA ILE A 8 0.39 -3.19 0.71
C ILE A 8 0.47 -1.79 0.11
N LEU A 9 1.68 -1.25 0.01
CA LEU A 9 1.95 0.09 -0.48
C LEU A 9 2.70 0.01 -1.81
N TYR A 10 2.15 0.67 -2.82
CA TYR A 10 2.72 0.81 -4.15
C TYR A 10 3.19 2.24 -4.35
N LEU A 11 4.47 2.38 -4.68
CA LEU A 11 5.12 3.66 -4.89
C LEU A 11 5.65 3.72 -6.31
N ALA A 12 5.08 4.63 -7.10
CA ALA A 12 5.61 5.00 -8.39
C ALA A 12 6.30 6.36 -8.26
N SER A 13 7.61 6.39 -8.47
CA SER A 13 8.36 7.65 -8.49
C SER A 13 8.35 8.24 -9.89
N SER A 14 8.09 9.54 -9.99
CA SER A 14 8.15 10.29 -11.26
C SER A 14 9.55 10.31 -11.89
N SER A 15 10.59 9.99 -11.11
CA SER A 15 11.99 9.91 -11.55
C SER A 15 12.44 8.53 -12.02
N ALA A 16 11.66 7.48 -11.78
CA ALA A 16 12.03 6.10 -12.11
C ALA A 16 11.24 5.63 -13.33
N SER A 17 11.88 5.65 -14.50
CA SER A 17 11.31 5.22 -15.78
C SER A 17 10.91 3.74 -15.86
N THR A 18 11.06 2.93 -14.80
CA THR A 18 10.98 1.47 -14.93
C THR A 18 10.67 0.66 -13.68
N GLY A 19 10.19 1.26 -12.58
CA GLY A 19 10.01 0.49 -11.34
C GLY A 19 8.91 1.01 -10.42
N MET A 20 7.97 0.14 -10.10
CA MET A 20 7.04 0.34 -8.99
C MET A 20 7.61 -0.37 -7.76
N THR A 21 7.82 0.36 -6.67
CA THR A 21 8.26 -0.23 -5.40
C THR A 21 7.03 -0.72 -4.64
N VAL A 22 7.05 -1.98 -4.21
CA VAL A 22 6.01 -2.58 -3.37
C VAL A 22 6.57 -2.86 -1.99
N THR A 23 5.89 -2.40 -0.95
CA THR A 23 6.22 -2.72 0.45
C THR A 23 4.99 -3.20 1.19
N THR A 24 5.17 -4.12 2.14
CA THR A 24 4.09 -4.70 2.92
C THR A 24 4.33 -4.54 4.41
N ALA A 25 3.26 -4.33 5.17
CA ALA A 25 3.29 -4.24 6.63
C ALA A 25 2.10 -4.98 7.23
N GLU A 26 2.31 -5.74 8.30
CA GLU A 26 1.27 -6.55 8.95
C GLU A 26 0.64 -5.78 10.12
N PHE A 27 -0.69 -5.86 10.20
CA PHE A 27 -1.51 -5.22 11.23
C PHE A 27 -2.46 -6.23 11.86
N ALA A 28 -2.71 -6.05 13.16
CA ALA A 28 -3.60 -6.93 13.91
C ALA A 28 -5.08 -6.75 13.53
N THR A 29 -5.48 -5.57 13.05
CA THR A 29 -6.86 -5.25 12.69
C THR A 29 -6.96 -4.51 11.34
N PRO A 30 -8.10 -4.64 10.63
CA PRO A 30 -8.34 -3.89 9.39
C PRO A 30 -8.29 -2.38 9.58
N GLU A 31 -8.79 -1.86 10.70
CA GLU A 31 -8.84 -0.43 11.00
C GLU A 31 -7.44 0.17 11.13
N ALA A 32 -6.53 -0.56 11.80
CA ALA A 32 -5.13 -0.15 11.91
C ALA A 32 -4.42 -0.14 10.54
N CYS A 33 -4.75 -1.11 9.68
CA CYS A 33 -4.24 -1.15 8.32
C CYS A 33 -4.70 0.05 7.50
N GLU A 34 -6.00 0.36 7.51
CA GLU A 34 -6.57 1.50 6.78
C GLU A 34 -5.98 2.83 7.26
N PHE A 35 -5.88 3.01 8.57
CA PHE A 35 -5.28 4.21 9.15
C PHE A 35 -3.81 4.38 8.70
N ALA A 36 -3.02 3.30 8.74
CA ALA A 36 -1.63 3.33 8.28
C ALA A 36 -1.52 3.60 6.76
N GLY A 37 -2.44 3.07 5.95
CA GLY A 37 -2.52 3.35 4.52
C GLY A 37 -2.80 4.82 4.20
N GLN A 38 -3.76 5.42 4.88
CA GLN A 38 -4.07 6.85 4.75
C GLN A 38 -2.88 7.74 5.15
N GLN A 39 -2.23 7.44 6.28
CA GLN A 39 -1.03 8.15 6.73
C GLN A 39 0.12 8.05 5.72
N SER A 40 0.30 6.86 5.13
CA SER A 40 1.34 6.62 4.13
C SER A 40 1.09 7.42 2.86
N LYS A 41 -0.16 7.47 2.35
CA LYS A 41 -0.51 8.34 1.22
C LYS A 41 -0.28 9.82 1.53
N ALA A 42 -0.66 10.29 2.72
CA ALA A 42 -0.47 11.70 3.09
C ALA A 42 1.01 12.09 3.13
N LYS A 43 1.88 11.20 3.64
CA LYS A 43 3.33 11.46 3.69
C LYS A 43 4.02 11.33 2.33
N LEU A 44 3.67 10.29 1.56
CA LEU A 44 4.37 9.92 0.32
C LEU A 44 3.82 10.68 -0.90
N GLY A 45 2.52 11.00 -0.93
CA GLY A 45 1.90 11.79 -1.99
C GLY A 45 2.47 13.21 -2.12
N GLY A 46 3.13 13.73 -1.08
CA GLY A 46 3.80 15.04 -1.10
C GLY A 46 5.17 15.08 -1.78
N TRP A 47 5.74 13.92 -2.14
CA TRP A 47 7.13 13.81 -2.64
C TRP A 47 7.22 13.69 -4.17
N GLY A 48 6.14 14.00 -4.90
CA GLY A 48 6.07 13.75 -6.35
C GLY A 48 6.05 12.26 -6.69
N THR A 49 5.66 11.42 -5.73
CA THR A 49 5.44 9.98 -5.89
C THR A 49 3.96 9.67 -5.86
N SER A 50 3.49 8.84 -6.79
CA SER A 50 2.13 8.31 -6.75
C SER A 50 2.10 7.12 -5.79
N ALA A 51 1.39 7.29 -4.67
CA ALA A 51 1.24 6.27 -3.64
C ALA A 51 -0.17 5.67 -3.67
N TYR A 52 -0.24 4.35 -3.78
CA TYR A 52 -1.48 3.56 -3.66
C TYR A 52 -1.33 2.58 -2.50
N TRP A 53 -2.43 2.29 -1.80
CA TRP A 53 -2.44 1.32 -0.72
C TRP A 53 -3.65 0.40 -0.81
N VAL A 54 -3.48 -0.84 -0.31
CA VAL A 54 -4.56 -1.80 -0.14
C VAL A 54 -4.37 -2.56 1.17
N CYS A 55 -5.46 -2.83 1.86
CA CYS A 55 -5.51 -3.73 3.02
C CYS A 55 -6.09 -5.08 2.60
N ALA A 56 -5.32 -6.16 2.78
CA ALA A 56 -5.73 -7.51 2.41
C ALA A 56 -5.55 -8.49 3.59
N PRO A 57 -6.40 -9.51 3.75
CA PRO A 57 -6.17 -10.57 4.73
C PRO A 57 -4.83 -11.29 4.47
N LYS A 58 -4.11 -11.61 5.55
CA LYS A 58 -2.87 -12.40 5.46
C LYS A 58 -3.14 -13.76 4.79
N GLY A 59 -2.33 -14.08 3.80
CA GLY A 59 -2.43 -15.32 3.02
C GLY A 59 -3.30 -15.22 1.77
N GLU A 60 -3.91 -14.07 1.50
CA GLU A 60 -4.54 -13.81 0.20
C GLU A 60 -3.52 -13.26 -0.81
N PRO A 61 -3.72 -13.56 -2.11
CA PRO A 61 -2.89 -13.00 -3.16
C PRO A 61 -2.95 -11.47 -3.13
N ILE A 62 -1.78 -10.86 -3.24
CA ILE A 62 -1.64 -9.41 -3.33
C ILE A 62 -2.44 -8.94 -4.56
N PRO A 63 -3.43 -8.04 -4.41
CA PRO A 63 -4.20 -7.55 -5.53
C PRO A 63 -3.28 -6.86 -6.55
N ALA A 64 -3.61 -7.01 -7.84
CA ALA A 64 -2.92 -6.27 -8.89
C ALA A 64 -3.09 -4.78 -8.64
N VAL A 65 -2.01 -4.03 -8.80
CA VAL A 65 -2.00 -2.57 -8.62
C VAL A 65 -3.06 -1.98 -9.54
N PRO A 66 -3.90 -1.04 -9.09
CA PRO A 66 -4.67 -0.23 -10.02
C PRO A 66 -3.67 0.44 -10.95
N GLN A 67 -3.59 0.01 -12.21
CA GLN A 67 -2.76 0.70 -13.18
C GLN A 67 -3.25 2.14 -13.20
N ALA A 68 -2.41 3.07 -12.78
CA ALA A 68 -2.65 4.50 -12.94
C ALA A 68 -2.90 4.72 -14.44
N ARG A 69 -4.15 5.04 -14.77
CA ARG A 69 -4.60 5.26 -16.14
C ARG A 69 -4.10 6.62 -16.63
#